data_AF-A0A432I7T0-F1
#
_entry.id   AF-A0A432I7T0-F1
#
_cell.length_a   1.000
_cell.length_b   1.000
_cell.length_c   1.000
_cell.angle_alpha   90.00
_cell.angle_beta   90.00
_cell.angle_gamma   90.00
#
_symmetry.space_group_name_H-M   'P 1'
#
loop_
_entity.id
_entity.type
_entity.pdbx_description
1 polymer ?
#
loop_
_entity_poly.entity_id
_entity_poly.type
_entity_poly.pdbx_seq_one_letter_code
_entity_poly.pdbx_strand_id
1 'polypeptide(L)'
;MADEASDAEGGLTPAWLLTRLLETASPLEDRAVASVVSFRLANSADLATADLAFTCVARQLGGAAALLGNSDEAAAYLQQALDIASRVQFCPEIALAQLELAELLVAHHRDRRGEAQSYLDSAAIEFDAMNMQPSLNRPAVVFYLGANPINCIYNGRCLSAYIPEQFKRVSP
;
A
#
# COMPACT_ATOMS: atom_id res chain seq x y z
N MET A 1 -38.63 -8.80 -36.53
CA MET A 1 -38.95 -9.51 -35.28
C MET A 1 -37.84 -10.52 -35.06
N ALA A 2 -36.98 -10.24 -34.05
CA ALA A 2 -35.92 -11.08 -33.46
C ALA A 2 -34.81 -11.58 -34.42
N ASP A 3 -33.52 -11.52 -34.12
CA ASP A 3 -32.87 -11.57 -32.81
C ASP A 3 -31.46 -10.95 -32.90
N GLU A 4 -31.29 -9.73 -32.40
CA GLU A 4 -29.98 -9.09 -32.16
C GLU A 4 -29.43 -9.56 -30.81
N ALA A 5 -29.09 -10.85 -30.67
CA ALA A 5 -28.61 -11.43 -29.43
C ALA A 5 -27.27 -12.16 -29.59
N SER A 6 -26.25 -11.49 -30.13
CA SER A 6 -24.89 -12.07 -30.18
C SER A 6 -23.75 -11.17 -29.67
N ASP A 7 -24.02 -9.92 -29.26
CA ASP A 7 -22.95 -8.97 -28.88
C ASP A 7 -22.92 -8.57 -27.39
N ALA A 8 -23.63 -9.29 -26.51
CA ALA A 8 -23.74 -8.95 -25.08
C ALA A 8 -22.87 -9.81 -24.13
N GLU A 9 -22.10 -10.78 -24.64
CA GLU A 9 -21.16 -11.61 -23.87
C GLU A 9 -19.73 -11.02 -23.86
N GLY A 10 -19.57 -9.76 -24.28
CA GLY A 10 -18.31 -9.04 -24.21
C GLY A 10 -18.15 -8.29 -22.87
N GLY A 11 -17.39 -8.86 -21.93
CA GLY A 11 -16.56 -8.01 -21.06
C GLY A 11 -16.91 -7.94 -19.56
N LEU A 12 -17.54 -8.94 -18.97
CA LEU A 12 -17.52 -9.07 -17.50
C LEU A 12 -16.21 -9.71 -17.05
N THR A 13 -15.14 -8.91 -16.94
CA THR A 13 -13.93 -9.35 -16.22
C THR A 13 -14.20 -9.23 -14.72
N PRO A 14 -14.11 -10.33 -13.94
CA PRO A 14 -14.36 -10.27 -12.52
C PRO A 14 -13.39 -9.32 -11.79
N ALA A 15 -13.90 -8.59 -10.80
CA ALA A 15 -13.09 -7.63 -10.04
C ALA A 15 -11.85 -8.28 -9.40
N TRP A 16 -11.97 -9.49 -8.85
CA TRP A 16 -10.83 -10.20 -8.25
C TRP A 16 -9.67 -10.44 -9.25
N LEU A 17 -9.98 -10.68 -10.52
CA LEU A 17 -8.97 -10.90 -11.56
C LEU A 17 -8.28 -9.59 -11.91
N LEU A 18 -9.06 -8.51 -12.06
CA LEU A 18 -8.52 -7.17 -12.27
C LEU A 18 -7.62 -6.74 -11.11
N THR A 19 -8.05 -6.96 -9.87
CA THR A 19 -7.26 -6.64 -8.67
C THR A 19 -5.94 -7.41 -8.66
N ARG A 20 -5.94 -8.71 -8.98
CA ARG A 20 -4.72 -9.52 -9.08
C ARG A 20 -3.79 -9.07 -10.21
N LEU A 21 -4.35 -8.66 -11.35
CA LEU A 21 -3.56 -8.10 -12.44
C LEU A 21 -2.89 -6.79 -12.03
N LEU A 22 -3.61 -5.91 -11.32
CA LEU A 22 -3.05 -4.65 -10.84
C LEU A 22 -1.96 -4.85 -9.78
N GLU A 23 -2.19 -5.78 -8.85
CA GLU A 23 -1.22 -6.19 -7.84
C GLU A 23 0.08 -6.72 -8.48
N THR A 24 -0.03 -7.41 -9.62
CA THR A 24 1.12 -7.92 -10.37
C THR A 24 1.80 -6.83 -11.21
N ALA A 25 1.02 -5.94 -11.81
CA ALA A 25 1.53 -4.86 -12.66
C ALA A 25 2.37 -3.85 -11.87
N SER A 26 1.98 -3.55 -10.63
CA SER A 26 2.67 -2.60 -9.75
C SER A 26 4.16 -2.93 -9.52
N PRO A 27 4.55 -4.11 -9.02
CA PRO A 27 5.96 -4.46 -8.83
C PRO A 27 6.73 -4.65 -10.14
N LEU A 28 6.05 -4.91 -11.26
CA LEU A 28 6.65 -4.96 -12.60
C LEU A 28 6.78 -3.58 -13.24
N GLU A 29 6.28 -2.52 -12.59
CA GLU A 29 6.17 -1.16 -13.12
C GLU A 29 5.47 -1.09 -14.49
N ASP A 30 4.53 -2.00 -14.76
CA ASP A 30 3.76 -2.01 -16.00
C ASP A 30 2.70 -0.91 -15.98
N ARG A 31 3.12 0.29 -16.37
CA ARG A 31 2.28 1.49 -16.39
C ARG A 31 1.10 1.36 -17.35
N ALA A 32 1.24 0.63 -18.45
CA ALA A 32 0.16 0.46 -19.42
C ALA A 32 -0.97 -0.38 -18.83
N VAL A 33 -0.64 -1.52 -18.21
CA VAL A 33 -1.62 -2.36 -17.52
C VAL A 33 -2.19 -1.63 -16.31
N ALA A 34 -1.34 -0.98 -15.50
CA ALA A 34 -1.77 -0.25 -14.31
C ALA A 34 -2.81 0.83 -14.66
N SER A 35 -2.60 1.58 -15.74
CA SER A 35 -3.54 2.61 -16.22
C SER A 35 -4.89 2.03 -16.63
N VAL A 36 -4.91 0.98 -17.46
CA VAL A 36 -6.16 0.39 -17.95
C VAL A 36 -6.94 -0.29 -16.82
N VAL A 37 -6.25 -1.02 -15.95
CA VAL A 37 -6.89 -1.82 -14.90
C VAL A 37 -7.38 -0.95 -13.76
N SER A 38 -6.61 0.08 -13.34
CA SER A 38 -7.05 1.02 -12.31
C SER A 38 -8.33 1.76 -12.71
N PHE A 39 -8.42 2.22 -13.97
CA PHE A 39 -9.63 2.84 -14.50
C PHE A 39 -10.86 1.92 -14.36
N ARG A 40 -10.70 0.62 -14.68
CA ARG A 40 -11.81 -0.35 -14.58
C ARG A 40 -12.21 -0.69 -13.14
N LEU A 41 -11.27 -0.58 -12.20
CA LEU A 41 -11.49 -0.87 -10.78
C LEU A 41 -11.98 0.33 -9.96
N ALA A 42 -11.89 1.55 -10.49
CA ALA A 42 -12.18 2.79 -9.73
C ALA A 42 -13.55 2.78 -9.03
N ASN A 43 -14.61 2.29 -9.70
CA ASN A 43 -15.96 2.21 -9.13
C ASN A 43 -16.13 1.10 -8.09
N SER A 44 -15.10 0.30 -7.84
CA SER A 44 -15.07 -0.79 -6.86
C SER A 44 -14.04 -0.55 -5.75
N ALA A 45 -13.55 0.68 -5.60
CA ALA A 45 -12.55 1.05 -4.59
C ALA A 45 -12.97 0.70 -3.15
N ASP A 46 -14.28 0.76 -2.85
CA ASP A 46 -14.85 0.46 -1.54
C ASP A 46 -14.85 -1.04 -1.16
N LEU A 47 -14.44 -1.92 -2.07
CA LEU A 47 -14.40 -3.35 -1.80
C LEU A 47 -13.11 -3.74 -1.06
N ALA A 48 -13.28 -4.35 0.11
CA ALA A 48 -12.32 -5.27 0.68
C ALA A 48 -12.66 -6.67 0.17
N THR A 49 -11.74 -7.29 -0.58
CA THR A 49 -11.91 -8.66 -1.05
C THR A 49 -11.15 -9.60 -0.10
N ALA A 50 -11.79 -10.70 0.30
CA ALA A 50 -11.18 -11.72 1.17
C ALA A 50 -11.16 -13.12 0.54
N ASP A 51 -12.00 -13.37 -0.48
CA ASP A 51 -12.27 -14.74 -0.94
C ASP A 51 -11.20 -15.29 -1.91
N LEU A 52 -10.72 -14.44 -2.84
CA LEU A 52 -9.75 -14.84 -3.88
C LEU A 52 -8.60 -13.86 -4.09
N ALA A 53 -8.70 -12.65 -3.55
CA ALA A 53 -7.66 -11.64 -3.49
C ALA A 53 -7.72 -11.04 -2.09
N PHE A 54 -6.77 -11.36 -1.21
CA PHE A 54 -6.71 -10.86 0.18
C PHE A 54 -6.21 -9.41 0.18
N THR A 55 -7.05 -8.46 -0.24
CA THR A 55 -6.64 -7.05 -0.39
C THR A 55 -7.82 -6.09 -0.38
N CYS A 56 -7.55 -4.81 -0.10
CA CYS A 56 -8.46 -3.72 -0.43
C CYS A 56 -8.21 -3.24 -1.86
N VAL A 57 -9.27 -3.05 -2.65
CA VAL A 57 -9.16 -2.52 -4.02
C VAL A 57 -8.57 -1.11 -3.99
N ALA A 58 -8.98 -0.27 -3.04
CA ALA A 58 -8.42 1.06 -2.83
C ALA A 58 -6.89 1.05 -2.64
N ARG A 59 -6.30 0.05 -1.94
CA ARG A 59 -4.85 -0.02 -1.78
C ARG A 59 -4.14 -0.22 -3.13
N GLN A 60 -4.66 -1.14 -3.94
CA GLN A 60 -4.12 -1.42 -5.27
C GLN A 60 -4.27 -0.20 -6.20
N LEU A 61 -5.39 0.52 -6.11
CA LEU A 61 -5.58 1.78 -6.83
C LEU A 61 -4.59 2.86 -6.38
N GLY A 62 -4.31 2.95 -5.08
CA GLY A 62 -3.30 3.85 -4.52
C GLY A 62 -1.90 3.58 -5.06
N GLY A 63 -1.46 2.32 -5.04
CA GLY A 63 -0.19 1.90 -5.63
C GLY A 63 -0.10 2.19 -7.13
N ALA A 64 -1.18 1.95 -7.87
CA ALA A 64 -1.25 2.27 -9.29
C ALA A 64 -1.17 3.78 -9.57
N ALA A 65 -1.90 4.60 -8.81
CA ALA A 65 -1.86 6.06 -8.92
C ALA A 65 -0.44 6.60 -8.63
N ALA A 66 0.24 6.05 -7.60
CA ALA A 66 1.62 6.41 -7.28
C ALA A 66 2.57 6.05 -8.44
N LEU A 67 2.45 4.85 -9.02
CA LEU A 67 3.24 4.40 -10.16
C LEU A 67 3.04 5.28 -11.41
N LEU A 68 1.82 5.79 -11.60
CA LEU A 68 1.44 6.70 -12.67
C LEU A 68 1.84 8.17 -12.39
N GLY A 69 2.37 8.47 -11.19
CA GLY A 69 2.83 9.81 -10.80
C GLY A 69 1.75 10.71 -10.21
N ASN A 70 0.57 10.19 -9.93
CA ASN A 70 -0.56 10.94 -9.38
C ASN A 70 -0.54 10.88 -7.84
N SER A 71 0.38 11.63 -7.21
CA SER A 71 0.62 11.55 -5.75
C SER A 71 -0.63 11.87 -4.90
N ASP A 72 -1.39 12.91 -5.25
CA ASP A 72 -2.58 13.28 -4.46
C ASP A 72 -3.69 12.22 -4.54
N GLU A 73 -3.88 11.63 -5.73
CA GLU A 73 -4.83 10.54 -5.96
C GLU A 73 -4.40 9.27 -5.23
N ALA A 74 -3.09 8.96 -5.24
CA ALA A 74 -2.53 7.86 -4.48
C ALA A 74 -2.79 8.01 -2.98
N ALA A 75 -2.55 9.20 -2.42
CA ALA A 75 -2.81 9.48 -1.00
C ALA A 75 -4.29 9.29 -0.65
N ALA A 76 -5.20 9.78 -1.50
CA ALA A 76 -6.64 9.64 -1.30
C ALA A 76 -7.08 8.16 -1.27
N TYR A 77 -6.63 7.37 -2.25
CA TYR A 77 -6.94 5.94 -2.30
C TYR A 77 -6.33 5.15 -1.15
N LEU A 78 -5.08 5.44 -0.76
CA LEU A 78 -4.46 4.75 0.38
C LEU A 78 -5.14 5.11 1.70
N GLN A 79 -5.60 6.35 1.86
CA GLN A 79 -6.38 6.76 3.04
C GLN A 79 -7.75 6.08 3.08
N GLN A 80 -8.40 5.92 1.93
CA GLN A 80 -9.64 5.13 1.79
C GLN A 80 -9.40 3.66 2.14
N ALA A 81 -8.30 3.06 1.67
CA ALA A 81 -7.93 1.69 2.01
C ALA A 81 -7.74 1.52 3.53
N LEU A 82 -7.09 2.48 4.18
CA LEU A 82 -6.91 2.48 5.63
C LEU A 82 -8.24 2.55 6.38
N ASP A 83 -9.19 3.38 5.94
CA ASP A 83 -10.55 3.43 6.52
C ASP A 83 -11.28 2.08 6.38
N ILE A 84 -11.32 1.53 5.16
CA ILE A 84 -11.99 0.26 4.88
C ILE A 84 -11.37 -0.87 5.70
N ALA A 85 -10.04 -1.02 5.65
CA ALA A 85 -9.33 -2.07 6.36
C ALA A 85 -9.49 -1.96 7.87
N SER A 86 -9.53 -0.73 8.42
CA SER A 86 -9.79 -0.49 9.84
C SER A 86 -11.20 -0.93 10.25
N ARG A 87 -12.20 -0.61 9.42
CA ARG A 87 -13.62 -0.98 9.68
C ARG A 87 -13.84 -2.48 9.71
N VAL A 88 -13.16 -3.23 8.85
CA VAL A 88 -13.24 -4.70 8.81
C VAL A 88 -12.14 -5.41 9.61
N GLN A 89 -11.32 -4.65 10.34
CA GLN A 89 -10.21 -5.16 11.15
C GLN A 89 -9.22 -6.04 10.36
N PHE A 90 -8.95 -5.65 9.11
CA PHE A 90 -8.07 -6.39 8.22
C PHE A 90 -6.60 -5.97 8.45
N CYS A 91 -6.00 -6.47 9.53
CA CYS A 91 -4.69 -6.00 10.01
C CYS A 91 -3.56 -5.99 8.96
N PRO A 92 -3.39 -7.01 8.08
CA PRO A 92 -2.42 -6.94 7.00
C PRO A 92 -2.59 -5.73 6.08
N GLU A 93 -3.84 -5.42 5.70
CA GLU A 93 -4.14 -4.29 4.82
C GLU A 93 -3.95 -2.95 5.51
N ILE A 94 -4.24 -2.86 6.82
CA ILE A 94 -3.94 -1.67 7.62
C ILE A 94 -2.44 -1.37 7.57
N ALA A 95 -1.60 -2.36 7.90
CA ALA A 95 -0.15 -2.20 7.94
C ALA A 95 0.44 -1.88 6.56
N LEU A 96 -0.03 -2.54 5.50
CA LEU A 96 0.41 -2.28 4.13
C LEU A 96 -0.01 -0.89 3.63
N ALA A 97 -1.23 -0.44 3.92
CA ALA A 97 -1.68 0.91 3.56
C ALA A 97 -0.88 2.00 4.28
N GLN A 98 -0.59 1.80 5.58
CA GLN A 98 0.28 2.71 6.35
C GLN A 98 1.70 2.77 5.75
N LEU A 99 2.28 1.62 5.40
CA LEU A 99 3.58 1.56 4.75
C LEU A 99 3.61 2.33 3.43
N GLU A 100 2.64 2.09 2.55
CA GLU A 100 2.55 2.76 1.24
C GLU A 100 2.29 4.27 1.37
N LEU A 101 1.49 4.71 2.36
CA LEU A 101 1.32 6.14 2.67
C LEU A 101 2.63 6.79 3.09
N ALA A 102 3.40 6.12 3.95
CA ALA A 102 4.69 6.64 4.37
C ALA A 102 5.67 6.76 3.20
N GLU A 103 5.74 5.76 2.33
CA GLU A 103 6.58 5.77 1.13
C GLU A 103 6.22 6.94 0.21
N LEU A 104 4.91 7.16 0.00
CA LEU A 104 4.39 8.26 -0.82
C LEU A 104 4.76 9.63 -0.23
N LEU A 105 4.52 9.83 1.07
CA LEU A 105 4.85 11.07 1.77
C LEU A 105 6.36 11.36 1.73
N VAL A 106 7.17 10.33 1.89
CA VAL A 106 8.63 10.42 1.82
C VAL A 106 9.11 10.86 0.43
N ALA A 107 8.50 10.30 -0.62
CA ALA A 107 8.87 10.57 -2.01
C ALA A 107 8.44 11.97 -2.48
N HIS A 108 7.24 12.43 -2.08
CA HIS A 108 6.61 13.62 -2.67
C HIS A 108 6.36 14.77 -1.68
N HIS A 109 6.39 14.53 -0.38
CA HIS A 109 6.02 15.51 0.67
C HIS A 109 7.09 15.60 1.77
N ARG A 110 8.23 16.21 1.43
CA ARG A 110 9.40 16.38 2.33
C ARG A 110 9.06 17.09 3.64
N ASP A 111 8.06 17.95 3.64
CA ASP A 111 7.51 18.68 4.78
C ASP A 111 6.71 17.80 5.75
N ARG A 112 6.18 16.66 5.27
CA ARG A 112 5.34 15.72 6.03
C ARG A 112 6.11 14.52 6.58
N ARG A 113 7.44 14.63 6.74
CA ARG A 113 8.30 13.55 7.25
C ARG A 113 7.88 13.00 8.62
N GLY A 114 7.38 13.84 9.53
CA GLY A 114 6.92 13.40 10.84
C GLY A 114 5.69 12.49 10.77
N GLU A 115 4.79 12.79 9.84
CA GLU A 115 3.60 11.97 9.57
C GLU A 115 3.99 10.65 8.92
N ALA A 116 4.88 10.68 7.93
CA ALA A 116 5.43 9.46 7.33
C ALA A 116 6.06 8.54 8.38
N GLN A 117 6.87 9.10 9.30
CA GLN A 117 7.47 8.33 10.40
C GLN A 117 6.40 7.68 11.29
N SER A 118 5.33 8.40 11.60
CA SER A 118 4.25 7.88 12.44
C SER A 118 3.55 6.67 11.79
N TYR A 119 3.33 6.73 10.48
CA TYR A 119 2.79 5.58 9.73
C TYR A 119 3.75 4.39 9.72
N LEU A 120 5.06 4.62 9.58
CA LEU A 120 6.07 3.56 9.60
C LEU A 120 6.18 2.88 10.95
N ASP A 121 6.18 3.67 12.03
CA ASP A 121 6.23 3.14 13.39
C ASP A 121 4.99 2.25 13.66
N SER A 122 3.82 2.70 13.23
CA SER A 122 2.56 1.94 13.35
C SER A 122 2.60 0.66 12.53
N ALA A 123 3.00 0.75 11.25
CA ALA A 123 3.08 -0.41 10.36
C ALA A 123 4.09 -1.45 10.87
N ALA A 124 5.22 -1.00 11.42
CA ALA A 124 6.25 -1.89 11.95
C ALA A 124 5.76 -2.70 13.16
N ILE A 125 4.95 -2.10 14.04
CA ILE A 125 4.33 -2.80 15.18
C ILE A 125 3.38 -3.88 14.69
N GLU A 126 2.51 -3.55 13.73
CA GLU A 126 1.54 -4.48 13.16
C GLU A 126 2.23 -5.63 12.42
N PHE A 127 3.24 -5.34 11.60
CA PHE A 127 4.03 -6.38 10.93
C PHE A 127 4.74 -7.28 11.96
N ASP A 128 5.27 -6.71 13.05
CA ASP A 128 5.88 -7.50 14.14
C ASP A 128 4.88 -8.51 14.72
N ALA A 129 3.70 -8.02 15.10
CA ALA A 129 2.62 -8.83 15.64
C ALA A 129 2.15 -9.94 14.68
N MET A 130 2.20 -9.69 13.37
CA MET A 130 1.76 -10.64 12.32
C MET A 130 2.89 -11.51 11.74
N ASN A 131 4.13 -11.38 12.20
CA ASN A 131 5.32 -12.03 11.60
C ASN A 131 5.55 -11.66 10.12
N MET A 132 5.18 -10.45 9.70
CA MET A 132 5.24 -9.97 8.30
C MET A 132 6.45 -9.08 8.00
N GLN A 133 7.54 -9.25 8.74
CA GLN A 133 8.77 -8.44 8.68
C GLN A 133 9.38 -8.25 7.28
N PRO A 134 9.33 -9.24 6.37
CA PRO A 134 9.81 -9.05 5.00
C PRO A 134 9.15 -7.89 4.24
N SER A 135 7.94 -7.46 4.64
CA SER A 135 7.21 -6.36 4.00
C SER A 135 7.92 -5.01 4.14
N LEU A 136 8.77 -4.84 5.16
CA LEU A 136 9.56 -3.63 5.39
C LEU A 136 10.80 -3.53 4.48
N ASN A 137 11.14 -4.59 3.74
CA ASN A 137 12.31 -4.61 2.85
C ASN A 137 12.06 -3.86 1.53
N ARG A 138 11.54 -2.63 1.61
CA ARG A 138 11.29 -1.78 0.44
C ARG A 138 12.36 -0.68 0.32
N PRO A 139 12.91 -0.42 -0.89
CA PRO A 139 14.02 0.51 -1.08
C PRO A 139 13.75 1.94 -0.58
N ALA A 140 12.50 2.42 -0.70
CA ALA A 140 12.12 3.78 -0.31
C ALA A 140 12.25 4.00 1.21
N VAL A 141 11.80 3.03 2.00
CA VAL A 141 11.89 3.02 3.48
C VAL A 141 13.35 3.04 3.94
N VAL A 142 14.18 2.20 3.32
CA VAL A 142 15.60 2.06 3.67
C VAL A 142 16.40 3.33 3.33
N PHE A 143 16.15 3.94 2.18
CA PHE A 143 16.94 5.08 1.71
C PHE A 143 16.58 6.40 2.40
N TYR A 144 15.31 6.65 2.70
CA TYR A 144 14.87 7.97 3.15
C TYR A 144 14.79 8.14 4.67
N LEU A 145 14.72 7.06 5.45
CA LEU A 145 14.67 7.12 6.91
C LEU A 145 16.04 6.97 7.57
N GLY A 146 17.11 6.77 6.79
CA GLY A 146 18.44 6.53 7.35
C GLY A 146 18.57 5.20 8.10
N ALA A 147 17.66 4.25 7.86
CA ALA A 147 17.78 2.88 8.36
C ALA A 147 18.94 2.20 7.62
N ASN A 148 20.03 1.93 8.32
CA ASN A 148 21.25 1.39 7.73
C ASN A 148 20.96 0.01 7.09
N PRO A 149 21.14 -0.15 5.76
CA PRO A 149 20.71 -1.34 5.01
C PRO A 149 21.35 -2.64 5.53
N ILE A 150 22.54 -2.57 6.11
CA ILE A 150 23.26 -3.74 6.64
C ILE A 150 22.58 -4.33 7.89
N ASN A 151 21.89 -3.51 8.69
CA ASN A 151 21.19 -3.99 9.90
C ASN A 151 19.82 -4.61 9.60
N CYS A 152 19.17 -4.21 8.50
CA CYS A 152 17.84 -4.69 8.12
C CYS A 152 17.89 -6.10 7.52
N ILE A 153 18.98 -6.43 6.82
CA ILE A 153 19.13 -7.69 6.07
C ILE A 153 19.38 -8.90 7.00
N TYR A 154 19.95 -8.71 8.20
CA TYR A 154 20.54 -9.82 8.95
C TYR A 154 19.84 -10.32 10.20
N ASN A 155 18.85 -9.65 10.80
CA ASN A 155 18.44 -10.04 12.17
C ASN A 155 16.96 -10.02 12.57
N GLY A 156 15.99 -9.75 11.68
CA GLY A 156 14.56 -9.99 11.99
C GLY A 156 14.02 -9.35 13.29
N ARG A 157 14.71 -8.33 13.83
CA ARG A 157 14.35 -7.58 15.04
C ARG A 157 14.60 -6.11 14.78
N CYS A 158 13.72 -5.47 14.03
CA CYS A 158 13.93 -4.07 13.60
C CYS A 158 13.35 -2.99 14.52
N LEU A 159 12.76 -3.30 15.67
CA LEU A 159 12.12 -2.26 16.50
C LEU A 159 12.81 -1.91 17.83
N SER A 160 13.90 -2.57 18.23
CA SER A 160 14.58 -2.22 19.50
C SER A 160 15.75 -1.23 19.33
N ALA A 161 16.22 -0.96 18.11
CA ALA A 161 17.47 -0.22 17.89
C ALA A 161 17.30 1.18 17.29
N TYR A 162 16.07 1.65 17.06
CA TYR A 162 15.82 3.01 16.57
C TYR A 162 14.89 3.77 17.51
N ILE A 163 15.27 3.87 18.79
CA ILE A 163 14.91 5.05 19.58
C ILE A 163 15.97 6.10 19.23
N PRO A 164 15.61 7.21 18.58
CA PRO A 164 16.57 8.28 18.31
C PRO A 164 17.23 8.72 19.62
N GLU A 165 18.57 8.75 19.68
CA GLU A 165 19.35 9.28 20.83
C GLU A 165 18.86 10.68 21.27
N GLN A 166 18.30 11.45 20.34
CA GLN A 166 17.66 12.75 20.57
C GLN A 166 16.39 12.73 21.45
N PHE A 167 15.89 11.56 21.87
CA PHE A 167 14.76 11.41 22.80
C PHE A 167 15.12 10.70 24.13
N LYS A 168 16.40 10.42 24.41
CA LYS A 168 16.82 9.93 25.73
C LYS A 168 16.83 11.09 26.75
N ARG A 169 15.70 11.23 27.45
CA ARG A 169 15.50 12.01 28.70
C ARG A 169 16.05 13.45 28.69
N VAL A 170 15.16 14.41 28.46
CA VAL A 170 15.27 15.71 29.14
C VAL A 170 14.61 15.57 30.51
N SER A 171 15.40 15.60 31.59
CA SER A 171 15.11 16.27 32.88
C SER A 171 16.01 15.74 34.02
N PRO A 172 16.35 16.55 35.04
CA PRO A 172 16.36 18.02 35.14
C PRO A 172 17.74 18.64 34.87
#